data_AF-A0A645FF47-F1
#
_entry.id   AF-A0A645FF47-F1
#
_cell.length_a   1.000
_cell.length_b   1.000
_cell.length_c   1.000
_cell.angle_alpha   90.00
_cell.angle_beta   90.00
_cell.angle_gamma   90.00
#
_symmetry.space_group_name_H-M   'P 1'
#
loop_
_entity.id
_entity.type
_entity.pdbx_description
1 polymer ?
#
loop_
_entity_poly.entity_id
_entity_poly.type
_entity_poly.pdbx_seq_one_letter_code
_entity_poly.pdbx_strand_id
1 'polypeptide(L)' 'METDLKLIEFLKNINKKYLIILTKCDKLSANAVQDRKMQVEHIVSLCNNCVEVLPYSSITNFKRTELIGIIKKHTSQ' A
#
# COMPACT_ATOMS: atom_id res chain seq x y z
N MET A 1 -1.13 -2.36 13.49
CA MET A 1 -1.29 -3.61 12.72
C MET A 1 -2.65 -4.24 12.97
N GLU A 2 -3.07 -4.53 14.20
CA GLU A 2 -4.39 -5.16 14.44
C GLU A 2 -5.55 -4.35 13.85
N THR A 3 -5.60 -3.04 14.09
CA THR A 3 -6.61 -2.14 13.50
C THR A 3 -6.53 -2.10 11.97
N ASP A 4 -5.32 -2.13 11.42
CA ASP A 4 -5.09 -2.11 9.97
C ASP A 4 -5.64 -3.39 9.32
N LEU A 5 -5.41 -4.55 9.94
CA LEU A 5 -5.92 -5.85 9.48
C LEU A 5 -7.46 -5.89 9.51
N LYS A 6 -8.08 -5.37 10.56
CA LYS A 6 -9.55 -5.24 10.65
C LYS A 6 -10.12 -4.39 9.50
N LEU A 7 -9.43 -3.29 9.15
CA LEU A 7 -9.83 -2.45 8.02
C LEU A 7 -9.65 -3.17 6.67
N ILE A 8 -8.53 -3.86 6.48
CA ILE A 8 -8.25 -4.66 5.28
C ILE A 8 -9.33 -5.73 5.08
N GLU A 9 -9.69 -6.44 6.15
CA GLU A 9 -10.74 -7.46 6.12
C GLU A 9 -12.11 -6.85 5.80
N PHE A 10 -12.45 -5.72 6.44
CA PHE A 10 -13.69 -5.00 6.13
C PHE A 10 -13.77 -4.62 4.65
N LEU A 11 -12.71 -3.98 4.12
CA LEU A 11 -12.65 -3.56 2.71
C LEU A 11 -12.72 -4.74 1.74
N LYS A 12 -12.09 -5.87 2.10
CA LYS A 12 -12.21 -7.14 1.37
C LYS A 12 -13.67 -7.60 1.33
N ASN A 13 -14.34 -7.64 2.48
CA ASN A 13 -15.71 -8.16 2.62
C ASN A 13 -16.74 -7.32 1.85
N ILE A 14 -16.55 -6.00 1.77
CA ILE A 14 -17.44 -5.11 0.98
C ILE A 14 -17.02 -4.98 -0.49
N ASN A 15 -16.05 -5.79 -0.94
CA ASN A 15 -15.51 -5.75 -2.30
C ASN A 15 -14.99 -4.38 -2.77
N LYS A 16 -14.44 -3.58 -1.86
CA LYS A 16 -13.92 -2.25 -2.19
C LYS A 16 -12.44 -2.34 -2.50
N LYS A 17 -12.03 -1.80 -3.65
CA LYS A 17 -10.61 -1.66 -4.03
C LYS A 17 -9.90 -0.69 -3.07
N TYR A 18 -8.69 -1.05 -2.65
CA TYR A 18 -7.87 -0.21 -1.77
C TYR A 18 -6.38 -0.31 -2.12
N LEU A 19 -5.62 0.70 -1.70
CA LEU A 19 -4.17 0.81 -1.85
C LEU A 19 -3.56 0.87 -0.45
N ILE A 20 -2.54 0.07 -0.17
CA ILE A 20 -1.79 0.14 1.09
C ILE A 20 -0.56 1.02 0.87
N ILE A 21 -0.39 2.06 1.68
CA ILE A 21 0.76 2.97 1.62
C ILE A 21 1.63 2.74 2.86
N LEU A 22 2.88 2.33 2.64
CA LEU A 22 3.89 2.25 3.70
C LEU A 22 4.55 3.62 3.79
N THR A 23 4.13 4.44 4.75
CA THR A 23 4.62 5.81 4.89
C THR A 23 5.98 5.88 5.59
N LYS A 24 6.67 7.03 5.43
CA LYS A 24 7.95 7.35 6.11
C LYS A 24 9.09 6.38 5.79
N CYS A 25 9.13 5.85 4.56
CA CYS A 25 10.20 4.95 4.12
C CYS A 25 11.59 5.59 4.12
N ASP A 26 11.68 6.92 4.15
CA ASP A 26 12.94 7.67 4.35
C ASP A 26 13.65 7.33 5.66
N LYS A 27 12.95 6.75 6.65
CA LYS A 27 13.53 6.33 7.93
C LYS A 27 14.16 4.93 7.91
N LEU A 28 14.08 4.23 6.77
CA LEU A 28 14.49 2.84 6.63
C LEU A 28 15.54 2.71 5.53
N SER A 29 16.40 1.70 5.67
CA SER A 29 17.28 1.29 4.57
C SER A 29 16.46 0.72 3.41
N ALA A 30 17.00 0.75 2.19
CA ALA A 30 16.33 0.21 1.00
C ALA A 30 15.91 -1.26 1.19
N ASN A 31 16.79 -2.08 1.80
CA ASN A 31 16.48 -3.48 2.11
C ASN A 31 15.33 -3.59 3.12
N ALA A 32 15.35 -2.79 4.20
CA ALA A 32 14.28 -2.82 5.20
C ALA A 32 12.92 -2.36 4.63
N VAL A 33 12.92 -1.40 3.70
CA VAL A 33 11.71 -1.00 2.97
C VAL A 33 11.18 -2.17 2.14
N GLN A 34 12.06 -2.87 1.43
CA GLN A 34 11.69 -3.99 0.57
C GLN A 34 11.19 -5.19 1.39
N ASP A 35 11.87 -5.54 2.47
CA ASP A 35 11.44 -6.59 3.39
C ASP A 35 10.06 -6.28 3.98
N ARG A 36 9.84 -5.02 4.37
CA ARG A 36 8.55 -4.60 4.90
C ARG A 36 7.44 -4.66 3.84
N LYS A 37 7.75 -4.28 2.60
CA LYS A 37 6.83 -4.40 1.47
C LYS A 37 6.43 -5.87 1.27
N MET A 38 7.40 -6.77 1.15
CA MET A 38 7.17 -8.20 0.95
C MET A 38 6.36 -8.84 2.08
N GLN A 39 6.63 -8.48 3.34
CA GLN A 39 5.84 -8.94 4.48
C GLN A 39 4.35 -8.57 4.34
N VAL A 40 4.07 -7.31 3.98
CA VAL A 40 2.67 -6.85 3.84
C VAL A 40 2.02 -7.44 2.59
N GLU A 41 2.73 -7.55 1.48
CA GLU A 41 2.27 -8.24 0.26
C GLU A 41 1.89 -9.69 0.54
N HIS A 42 2.67 -10.40 1.36
CA HIS A 42 2.36 -11.76 1.77
C HIS A 42 1.04 -11.84 2.56
N ILE A 43 0.85 -10.93 3.52
CA ILE A 43 -0.39 -10.86 4.34
C ILE A 43 -1.63 -10.64 3.47
N VAL A 44 -1.53 -9.78 2.46
CA VAL A 44 -2.67 -9.43 1.60
C VAL A 44 -2.72 -10.24 0.30
N SER A 45 -1.91 -11.29 0.18
CA SER A 45 -1.80 -12.12 -1.04
C SER A 45 -3.14 -12.74 -1.47
N LEU A 46 -4.04 -13.03 -0.52
CA LEU A 46 -5.37 -13.58 -0.76
C LEU A 46 -6.48 -12.50 -0.81
N CYS A 47 -6.11 -11.22 -0.88
CA CYS A 47 -7.04 -10.10 -0.94
C CYS A 47 -7.12 -9.52 -2.36
N ASN A 48 -8.06 -10.02 -3.16
CA ASN A 48 -8.25 -9.64 -4.57
C ASN A 48 -8.50 -8.13 -4.81
N ASN A 49 -8.91 -7.39 -3.78
CA ASN A 49 -9.24 -5.97 -3.87
C ASN A 49 -8.07 -5.06 -3.43
N CYS A 50 -6.96 -5.62 -2.94
CA CYS A 50 -5.74 -4.88 -2.71
C CYS A 50 -5.08 -4.58 -4.06
N VAL A 51 -5.05 -3.30 -4.44
CA VAL A 51 -4.49 -2.85 -5.72
C VAL A 51 -2.97 -2.99 -5.71
N GLU A 52 -2.31 -2.52 -4.64
CA GLU A 52 -0.85 -2.53 -4.49
C GLU A 52 -0.45 -2.26 -3.02
N VAL A 53 0.78 -2.63 -2.66
CA VAL A 53 1.47 -2.18 -1.45
C VAL A 53 2.61 -1.24 -1.88
N LEU A 54 2.46 0.05 -1.61
CA LEU A 54 3.36 1.10 -2.10
C LEU A 54 4.15 1.75 -0.96
N PRO A 55 5.48 1.55 -0.91
CA PRO A 55 6.37 2.39 -0.12
C PRO A 55 6.30 3.86 -0.56
N TYR A 56 6.23 4.79 0.38
CA TYR A 56 6.10 6.22 0.08
C TYR A 56 6.78 7.10 1.14
N SER A 57 7.35 8.21 0.70
CA SER A 57 7.82 9.27 1.59
C SER A 57 7.37 10.63 1.11
N SER A 58 6.73 11.39 2.01
CA SER A 58 6.39 12.78 1.77
C SER A 58 7.60 13.72 1.87
N ILE A 59 8.68 13.30 2.52
CA ILE A 59 9.89 14.12 2.72
C ILE A 59 10.75 14.08 1.45
N THR A 60 10.99 12.88 0.92
CA THR A 60 11.84 12.71 -0.27
C THR A 60 11.04 12.67 -1.57
N ASN A 61 9.70 12.74 -1.50
CA ASN A 61 8.78 12.49 -2.62
C ASN A 61 8.94 11.09 -3.25
N PHE A 62 9.54 10.14 -2.52
CA PHE A 62 9.73 8.79 -3.02
C PHE A 62 8.40 8.15 -3.43
N LYS A 63 8.35 7.66 -4.67
CA LYS A 63 7.18 7.02 -5.32
C LYS A 63 5.93 7.90 -5.46
N ARG A 64 6.08 9.23 -5.44
CA ARG A 64 4.96 10.17 -5.64
C ARG A 64 4.32 10.04 -7.02
N THR A 65 5.12 9.89 -8.07
CA THR A 65 4.61 9.77 -9.45
C THR A 65 3.78 8.50 -9.62
N GLU A 66 4.26 7.39 -9.05
CA GLU A 66 3.59 6.09 -9.03
C GLU A 66 2.26 6.18 -8.27
N LEU A 67 2.26 6.81 -7.08
CA LEU A 67 1.03 7.05 -6.33
C LEU A 67 -0.02 7.82 -7.16
N ILE A 68 0.39 8.91 -7.82
CA ILE A 68 -0.50 9.70 -8.69
C ILE A 68 -1.00 8.84 -9.86
N GLY A 69 -0.13 8.04 -10.46
CA GLY A 69 -0.50 7.11 -11.55
C GLY A 69 -1.57 6.10 -11.13
N ILE A 70 -1.40 5.49 -9.95
CA ILE A 70 -2.39 4.56 -9.39
C ILE A 70 -3.72 5.27 -9.13
N ILE A 71 -3.70 6.45 -8.51
CA ILE A 71 -4.93 7.21 -8.24
C ILE A 71 -5.66 7.51 -9.55
N LYS A 72 -5.00 8.10 -10.54
CA LYS A 72 -5.61 8.42 -11.84
C LYS A 72 -6.21 7.20 -12.52
N LYS A 73 -5.48 6.07 -12.53
CA LYS A 73 -5.97 4.80 -13.08
C LYS A 73 -7.28 4.33 -12.45
N HIS A 74 -7.51 4.64 -11.17
CA HIS A 74 -8.66 4.16 -10.41
C HIS A 74 -9.76 5.22 -10.17
N THR A 75 -9.52 6.49 -10.48
CA THR A 75 -10.50 7.58 -10.31
C THR A 75 -10.87 8.31 -11.59
N SER A 76 -10.09 8.22 -12.66
CA SER A 76 -10.42 8.82 -13.97
C SER A 76 -11.42 7.96 -14.73
N GLN A 77 -12.67 7.93 -14.23
CA GLN A 77 -13.87 7.54 -14.97
C GLN A 77 -14.68 8.80 -15.30
#